data_AF-A0A7S8D0P3-F1
#
_entry.id   AF-A0A7S8D0P3-F1
#
_cell.length_a   1.000
_cell.length_b   1.000
_cell.length_c   1.000
_cell.angle_alpha   90.00
_cell.angle_beta   90.00
_cell.angle_gamma   90.00
#
_symmetry.space_group_name_H-M   'P 1'
#
loop_
_entity.id
_entity.type
_entity.pdbx_description
1 polymer ?
#
loop_
_entity_poly.entity_id
_entity_poly.type
_entity_poly.pdbx_seq_one_letter_code
_entity_poly.pdbx_strand_id
1 'polypeptide(L)'
;MLRESLSRVIALPGWRKLGGRVRMNSKYKLEIHVPKTFSSRRPAFGFHHTTFDISIDEHPLASRLPKPTLDKPSIHDQHSDFNTFGVPPDTPLCLDDYLKSDHPQLTLHIVSFTDVTLMSICWPHIAVDGINLAHIGHAWSLSLAGRVSEIPPMLSANDDPMANAGRDSTFTGPHPLGKQQITGWQMYIFTFYYILDLLWWRTIESKVLFLPKTVVKDLRDQALSSLSKERPAPFFSESDAIVAWLTIAVTSALFPRGSTRSVTIGNAYDLRGRAPSLFPVSSDKGAYIQNAVFPCWAIIPAKMVHNRGEDRLGSIALAVRRSIQEQTTEDSIHAQARLTRDSLEVSGIPPLFGDVNQFTIHFC
;
A
#
# COMPACT_ATOMS: atom_id res chain seq x y z
N MET A 1 13.54 26.49 0.76
CA MET A 1 12.17 26.45 1.34
C MET A 1 11.70 25.02 1.64
N LEU A 2 11.65 24.12 0.65
CA LEU A 2 11.17 22.74 0.80
C LEU A 2 11.93 21.91 1.87
N ARG A 3 13.27 21.97 1.84
CA ARG A 3 14.12 21.31 2.84
C ARG A 3 13.81 21.78 4.27
N GLU A 4 13.84 23.10 4.47
CA GLU A 4 13.66 23.69 5.80
C GLU A 4 12.27 23.41 6.37
N SER A 5 11.22 23.50 5.55
CA SER A 5 9.87 23.20 6.01
C SER A 5 9.68 21.74 6.41
N LEU A 6 10.26 20.78 5.69
CA LEU A 6 10.21 19.36 6.09
C LEU A 6 11.01 19.14 7.38
N SER A 7 12.16 19.79 7.50
CA SER A 7 12.99 19.72 8.70
C SER A 7 12.24 20.22 9.94
N ARG A 8 11.47 21.31 9.82
CA ARG A 8 10.60 21.79 10.89
C ARG A 8 9.57 20.76 11.32
N VAL A 9 8.92 20.06 10.38
CA VAL A 9 7.93 19.00 10.72
C VAL A 9 8.61 17.89 11.50
N ILE A 10 9.72 17.34 10.99
CA ILE A 10 10.40 16.22 11.63
C ILE A 10 11.01 16.62 12.99
N ALA A 11 11.33 17.89 13.20
CA ALA A 11 11.81 18.37 14.50
C ALA A 11 10.73 18.38 15.60
N LEU A 12 9.43 18.37 15.23
CA LEU A 12 8.33 18.40 16.19
C LEU A 12 8.35 17.18 17.13
N PRO A 13 7.81 17.31 18.35
CA PRO A 13 7.59 16.18 19.24
C PRO A 13 6.82 15.05 18.55
N GLY A 14 7.28 13.81 18.74
CA GLY A 14 6.75 12.62 18.09
C GLY A 14 7.23 12.43 16.65
N TRP A 15 7.06 13.44 15.80
CA TRP A 15 7.43 13.43 14.37
C TRP A 15 8.91 13.10 14.13
N ARG A 16 9.78 13.39 15.10
CA ARG A 16 11.21 13.01 15.07
C ARG A 16 11.48 11.52 14.85
N LYS A 17 10.51 10.65 15.14
CA LYS A 17 10.59 9.21 14.80
C LYS A 17 10.89 8.99 13.32
N LEU A 18 10.35 9.83 12.42
CA LEU A 18 10.61 9.76 10.98
C LEU A 18 12.08 10.01 10.65
N GLY A 19 12.76 10.86 11.44
CA GLY A 19 14.19 11.08 11.32
C GLY A 19 15.05 10.05 12.05
N GLY A 20 14.49 8.90 12.44
CA GLY A 20 15.22 7.80 13.06
C GLY A 20 16.13 7.02 12.11
N ARG A 21 16.80 6.00 12.66
CA ARG A 21 17.68 5.07 11.96
C ARG A 21 17.25 3.65 12.25
N VAL A 22 17.15 2.83 11.21
CA VAL A 22 16.84 1.40 11.38
C VAL A 22 18.05 0.72 11.98
N ARG A 23 17.85 0.00 13.09
CA ARG A 23 18.88 -0.76 13.80
C ARG A 23 18.38 -2.15 14.11
N MET A 24 19.30 -3.07 14.29
CA MET A 24 19.01 -4.40 14.79
C MET A 24 19.39 -4.45 16.27
N ASN A 25 18.50 -4.94 17.12
CA ASN A 25 18.78 -5.12 18.54
C ASN A 25 19.45 -6.49 18.82
N SER A 26 19.81 -6.74 20.09
CA SER A 26 20.46 -7.98 20.52
C SER A 26 19.60 -9.24 20.36
N LYS A 27 18.28 -9.09 20.12
CA LYS A 27 17.33 -10.17 19.86
C LYS A 27 17.05 -10.37 18.37
N TYR A 28 17.86 -9.77 17.49
CA TYR A 28 17.65 -9.80 16.03
C TYR A 28 16.27 -9.26 15.60
N LYS A 29 15.77 -8.24 16.31
CA LYS A 29 14.57 -7.48 15.94
C LYS A 29 14.95 -6.06 15.53
N LEU A 30 14.16 -5.50 14.60
CA LEU A 30 14.37 -4.16 14.10
C LEU A 30 13.80 -3.11 15.07
N GLU A 31 14.57 -2.03 15.25
CA GLU A 31 14.21 -0.87 16.08
C GLU A 31 14.54 0.42 15.34
N ILE A 32 13.88 1.51 15.74
CA ILE A 32 14.12 2.86 15.19
C ILE A 32 14.85 3.69 16.25
N HIS A 33 16.12 4.00 16.01
CA HIS A 33 16.93 4.83 16.88
C HIS A 33 16.82 6.30 16.46
N VAL A 34 16.19 7.12 17.30
CA VAL A 34 15.99 8.55 17.02
C VAL A 34 17.12 9.37 17.64
N PRO A 35 17.88 10.17 16.85
CA PRO A 35 18.85 11.11 17.41
C PRO A 35 18.19 12.09 18.39
N LYS A 36 18.85 12.40 19.51
CA LYS A 36 18.36 13.41 20.47
C LYS A 36 18.22 14.79 19.82
N THR A 37 19.16 15.12 18.94
CA THR A 37 19.17 16.33 18.12
C THR A 37 19.59 15.97 16.70
N PHE A 38 19.00 16.65 15.72
CA PHE A 38 19.46 16.56 14.33
C PHE A 38 20.61 17.54 14.10
N SER A 39 21.60 17.12 13.33
CA SER A 39 22.79 17.92 13.00
C SER A 39 23.19 17.68 11.54
N SER A 40 24.18 18.42 11.04
CA SER A 40 24.74 18.15 9.71
C SER A 40 25.30 16.73 9.57
N ARG A 41 25.86 16.16 10.66
CA ARG A 41 26.37 14.78 10.68
C ARG A 41 25.27 13.73 10.82
N ARG A 42 24.16 14.07 11.50
CA ARG A 42 23.00 13.19 11.69
C ARG A 42 21.72 13.95 11.33
N PRO A 43 21.46 14.16 10.03
CA PRO A 43 20.34 14.97 9.58
C PRO A 43 19.01 14.26 9.85
N ALA A 44 17.93 15.04 9.85
CA ALA A 44 16.56 14.52 10.00
C ALA A 44 16.15 13.61 8.82
N PHE A 45 16.67 13.87 7.62
CA PHE A 45 16.42 13.11 6.40
C PHE A 45 17.59 13.33 5.43
N GLY A 46 17.80 12.40 4.49
CA GLY A 46 18.76 12.55 3.39
C GLY A 46 18.23 13.61 2.43
N PHE A 47 19.06 14.52 1.96
CA PHE A 47 18.61 15.61 1.09
C PHE A 47 19.49 15.71 -0.15
N HIS A 48 18.86 15.63 -1.32
CA HIS A 48 19.51 15.76 -2.61
C HIS A 48 18.74 16.77 -3.45
N HIS A 49 19.48 17.63 -4.16
CA HIS A 49 18.90 18.61 -5.08
C HIS A 49 19.72 18.63 -6.36
N THR A 50 19.07 18.25 -7.46
CA THR A 50 19.62 18.30 -8.82
C THR A 50 18.93 19.44 -9.57
N THR A 51 19.69 20.23 -10.32
CA THR A 51 19.15 21.35 -11.12
C THR A 51 19.58 21.21 -12.57
N PHE A 52 18.66 21.51 -13.47
CA PHE A 52 18.85 21.56 -14.91
C PHE A 52 18.41 22.93 -15.43
N ASP A 53 19.29 23.62 -16.14
CA ASP A 53 19.02 24.94 -16.74
C ASP A 53 18.29 24.84 -18.09
N ILE A 54 17.37 23.87 -18.20
CA ILE A 54 16.55 23.59 -19.39
C ILE A 54 15.11 23.32 -18.96
N SER A 55 14.18 23.41 -19.91
CA SER A 55 12.81 22.95 -19.68
C SER A 55 12.75 21.42 -19.54
N ILE A 56 11.73 20.90 -18.87
CA ILE A 56 11.55 19.45 -18.72
C ILE A 56 11.39 18.73 -20.07
N ASP A 57 10.79 19.41 -21.05
CA ASP A 57 10.55 18.88 -22.40
C ASP A 57 11.83 18.86 -23.26
N GLU A 58 12.86 19.62 -22.91
CA GLU A 58 14.19 19.56 -23.56
C GLU A 58 15.07 18.44 -23.00
N HIS A 59 14.79 17.95 -21.80
CA HIS A 59 15.62 16.92 -21.16
C HIS A 59 15.42 15.55 -21.84
N PRO A 60 16.49 14.84 -22.28
CA PRO A 60 16.38 13.60 -23.07
C PRO A 60 15.56 12.47 -22.42
N LEU A 61 15.57 12.41 -21.08
CA LEU A 61 14.79 11.45 -20.31
C LEU A 61 13.45 12.02 -19.79
N ALA A 62 13.43 13.21 -19.18
CA ALA A 62 12.23 13.76 -18.55
C ALA A 62 11.12 14.11 -19.55
N SER A 63 11.47 14.49 -20.79
CA SER A 63 10.53 14.69 -21.90
C SER A 63 9.70 13.45 -22.25
N ARG A 64 10.16 12.26 -21.85
CA ARG A 64 9.49 10.96 -22.05
C ARG A 64 8.60 10.54 -20.88
N LEU A 65 8.52 11.35 -19.81
CA LEU A 65 7.62 11.05 -18.69
C LEU A 65 6.17 10.96 -19.18
N PRO A 66 5.38 10.00 -18.69
CA PRO A 66 3.99 9.82 -19.12
C PRO A 66 3.17 11.10 -18.92
N LYS A 67 2.45 11.51 -19.96
CA LYS A 67 1.51 12.64 -19.92
C LYS A 67 0.06 12.10 -19.82
N PRO A 68 -0.82 12.72 -19.01
CA PRO A 68 -2.22 12.31 -18.91
C PRO A 68 -2.93 12.29 -20.28
N THR A 69 -3.65 11.21 -20.60
CA THR A 69 -4.46 11.10 -21.82
C THR A 69 -5.94 11.29 -21.50
N LEU A 70 -6.36 12.53 -21.32
CA LEU A 70 -7.69 12.86 -20.78
C LEU A 70 -8.87 12.29 -21.60
N ASP A 71 -8.69 12.13 -22.91
CA ASP A 71 -9.77 11.74 -23.83
C ASP A 71 -9.97 10.22 -23.95
N LYS A 72 -8.97 9.40 -23.56
CA LYS A 72 -9.04 7.95 -23.73
C LYS A 72 -8.13 7.19 -22.75
N PRO A 73 -8.49 5.94 -22.38
CA PRO A 73 -7.57 5.07 -21.69
C PRO A 73 -6.27 4.86 -22.48
N SER A 74 -5.16 4.76 -21.78
CA SER A 74 -3.84 4.51 -22.38
C SER A 74 -2.98 3.65 -21.48
N ILE A 75 -2.02 2.97 -22.09
CA ILE A 75 -0.97 2.23 -21.41
C ILE A 75 0.35 2.92 -21.73
N HIS A 76 1.15 3.17 -20.71
CA HIS A 76 2.46 3.79 -20.81
C HIS A 76 3.53 2.85 -20.23
N ASP A 77 4.69 2.82 -20.86
CA ASP A 77 5.82 2.05 -20.37
C ASP A 77 6.42 2.72 -19.13
N GLN A 78 6.69 1.92 -18.10
CA GLN A 78 7.48 2.37 -16.96
C GLN A 78 8.95 2.07 -17.23
N HIS A 79 9.67 3.05 -17.74
CA HIS A 79 11.11 2.92 -17.94
C HIS A 79 11.85 2.98 -16.59
N SER A 80 12.71 2.01 -16.32
CA SER A 80 13.57 1.98 -15.13
C SER A 80 14.46 3.22 -15.02
N ASP A 81 14.80 3.82 -16.15
CA ASP A 81 15.62 5.03 -16.22
C ASP A 81 14.98 6.21 -15.49
N PHE A 82 13.64 6.27 -15.43
CA PHE A 82 12.91 7.31 -14.70
C PHE A 82 13.19 7.29 -13.19
N ASN A 83 13.69 6.18 -12.65
CA ASN A 83 14.10 6.08 -11.24
C ASN A 83 15.17 7.09 -10.88
N THR A 84 15.99 7.56 -11.83
CA THR A 84 17.00 8.61 -11.60
C THR A 84 16.39 9.94 -11.13
N PHE A 85 15.13 10.23 -11.49
CA PHE A 85 14.42 11.40 -10.97
C PHE A 85 13.84 11.16 -9.57
N GLY A 86 13.54 9.89 -9.23
CA GLY A 86 12.89 9.52 -7.98
C GLY A 86 13.86 9.19 -6.84
N VAL A 87 14.95 8.50 -7.15
CA VAL A 87 15.89 7.91 -6.19
C VAL A 87 17.29 8.49 -6.46
N PRO A 88 17.80 9.36 -5.57
CA PRO A 88 19.13 9.93 -5.76
C PRO A 88 20.23 8.89 -5.48
N PRO A 89 21.45 9.13 -5.97
CA PRO A 89 22.61 8.30 -5.64
C PRO A 89 22.78 8.13 -4.13
N ASP A 90 23.33 6.99 -3.71
CA ASP A 90 23.59 6.63 -2.31
C ASP A 90 22.35 6.46 -1.41
N THR A 91 21.14 6.48 -1.99
CA THR A 91 19.93 6.11 -1.26
C THR A 91 19.95 4.62 -0.93
N PRO A 92 19.72 4.22 0.34
CA PRO A 92 19.60 2.81 0.70
C PRO A 92 18.48 2.12 -0.08
N LEU A 93 18.78 0.99 -0.72
CA LEU A 93 17.84 0.23 -1.56
C LEU A 93 17.33 -1.03 -0.87
N CYS A 94 18.05 -1.53 0.14
CA CYS A 94 17.66 -2.69 0.92
C CYS A 94 17.86 -2.46 2.43
N LEU A 95 17.32 -3.38 3.25
CA LEU A 95 17.46 -3.31 4.70
C LEU A 95 18.93 -3.28 5.14
N ASP A 96 19.78 -4.07 4.49
CA ASP A 96 21.20 -4.16 4.77
C ASP A 96 21.92 -2.80 4.62
N ASP A 97 21.53 -2.00 3.62
CA ASP A 97 22.09 -0.67 3.41
C ASP A 97 21.77 0.26 4.58
N TYR A 98 20.54 0.20 5.12
CA TYR A 98 20.15 0.96 6.31
C TYR A 98 20.87 0.48 7.57
N LEU A 99 21.09 -0.83 7.72
CA LEU A 99 21.75 -1.41 8.90
C LEU A 99 23.25 -1.11 8.90
N LYS A 100 23.89 -1.10 7.72
CA LYS A 100 25.33 -0.83 7.56
C LYS A 100 25.67 0.66 7.54
N SER A 101 24.67 1.54 7.46
CA SER A 101 24.84 2.99 7.43
C SER A 101 24.17 3.71 8.61
N ASP A 102 24.51 4.98 8.82
CA ASP A 102 23.72 5.90 9.65
C ASP A 102 22.78 6.75 8.79
N HIS A 103 22.21 6.15 7.75
CA HIS A 103 21.28 6.82 6.84
C HIS A 103 19.88 6.97 7.47
N PRO A 104 19.27 8.18 7.45
CA PRO A 104 17.89 8.40 7.92
C PRO A 104 16.86 7.53 7.20
N GLN A 105 15.72 7.28 7.83
CA GLN A 105 14.64 6.53 7.16
C GLN A 105 14.10 7.27 5.94
N LEU A 106 14.09 8.61 5.94
CA LEU A 106 13.57 9.39 4.84
C LEU A 106 14.70 9.99 3.99
N THR A 107 14.52 9.97 2.68
CA THR A 107 15.29 10.75 1.71
C THR A 107 14.34 11.67 0.96
N LEU A 108 14.68 12.96 0.88
CA LEU A 108 14.02 13.93 0.01
C LEU A 108 14.94 14.20 -1.18
N HIS A 109 14.43 13.95 -2.39
CA HIS A 109 15.08 14.29 -3.65
C HIS A 109 14.27 15.36 -4.39
N ILE A 110 14.94 16.42 -4.80
CA ILE A 110 14.37 17.49 -5.60
C ILE A 110 15.12 17.54 -6.93
N VAL A 111 14.38 17.58 -8.04
CA VAL A 111 14.92 17.83 -9.37
C VAL A 111 14.24 19.07 -9.94
N SER A 112 15.01 20.13 -10.17
CA SER A 112 14.50 21.41 -10.68
C SER A 112 14.89 21.61 -12.13
N PHE A 113 13.90 21.81 -12.99
CA PHE A 113 13.99 22.36 -14.34
C PHE A 113 13.62 23.84 -14.28
N THR A 114 13.76 24.55 -15.40
CA THR A 114 13.37 25.97 -15.49
C THR A 114 11.86 26.19 -15.37
N ASP A 115 11.06 25.19 -15.73
CA ASP A 115 9.59 25.23 -15.81
C ASP A 115 8.88 24.25 -14.85
N VAL A 116 9.59 23.24 -14.34
CA VAL A 116 9.02 22.18 -13.49
C VAL A 116 9.95 21.82 -12.33
N THR A 117 9.37 21.48 -11.17
CA THR A 117 10.12 20.83 -10.08
C THR A 117 9.51 19.47 -9.77
N LEU A 118 10.32 18.42 -9.88
CA LEU A 118 9.98 17.08 -9.43
C LEU A 118 10.44 16.91 -7.98
N MET A 119 9.61 16.24 -7.19
CA MET A 119 9.85 16.01 -5.78
C MET A 119 9.56 14.56 -5.45
N SER A 120 10.51 13.90 -4.79
CA SER A 120 10.39 12.49 -4.42
C SER A 120 10.80 12.27 -2.97
N ILE A 121 10.02 11.45 -2.28
CA ILE A 121 10.33 10.97 -0.94
C ILE A 121 10.61 9.48 -1.05
N CYS A 122 11.80 9.04 -0.64
CA CYS A 122 12.12 7.64 -0.47
C CYS A 122 11.99 7.28 1.02
N TRP A 123 11.35 6.15 1.31
CA TRP A 123 11.23 5.63 2.67
C TRP A 123 11.20 4.10 2.65
N PRO A 124 11.74 3.42 3.68
CA PRO A 124 11.52 2.00 3.84
C PRO A 124 10.13 1.78 4.44
N HIS A 125 9.37 0.81 3.92
CA HIS A 125 8.00 0.55 4.36
C HIS A 125 7.90 0.19 5.87
N ILE A 126 9.01 -0.18 6.52
CA ILE A 126 9.05 -0.35 7.99
C ILE A 126 8.73 0.95 8.75
N ALA A 127 9.04 2.12 8.19
CA ALA A 127 8.87 3.40 8.85
C ALA A 127 7.38 3.77 8.94
N VAL A 128 6.68 3.72 7.81
CA VAL A 128 5.28 4.14 7.66
C VAL A 128 4.60 3.40 6.51
N ASP A 129 3.28 3.21 6.62
CA ASP A 129 2.44 2.77 5.51
C ASP A 129 2.19 3.89 4.49
N GLY A 130 1.66 3.52 3.31
CA GLY A 130 1.37 4.48 2.23
C GLY A 130 0.35 5.54 2.60
N ILE A 131 -0.60 5.24 3.48
CA ILE A 131 -1.64 6.19 3.94
C ILE A 131 -0.99 7.34 4.71
N ASN A 132 0.04 7.06 5.51
CA ASN A 132 0.76 8.10 6.23
C ASN A 132 1.56 9.06 5.35
N LEU A 133 1.82 8.74 4.09
CA LEU A 133 2.41 9.72 3.17
C LEU A 133 1.48 10.93 2.98
N ALA A 134 0.17 10.72 3.00
CA ALA A 134 -0.80 11.81 2.96
C ALA A 134 -0.73 12.67 4.23
N HIS A 135 -0.58 12.06 5.40
CA HIS A 135 -0.40 12.79 6.66
C HIS A 135 0.92 13.57 6.69
N ILE A 136 2.02 12.97 6.23
CA ILE A 136 3.32 13.63 6.11
C ILE A 136 3.23 14.80 5.11
N GLY A 137 2.62 14.58 3.95
CA GLY A 137 2.41 15.60 2.92
C GLY A 137 1.56 16.76 3.44
N HIS A 138 0.48 16.47 4.17
CA HIS A 138 -0.36 17.50 4.80
C HIS A 138 0.42 18.32 5.84
N ALA A 139 1.10 17.67 6.78
CA ALA A 139 1.93 18.35 7.78
C ALA A 139 3.03 19.20 7.14
N TRP A 140 3.66 18.67 6.08
CA TRP A 140 4.67 19.40 5.32
C TRP A 140 4.08 20.62 4.60
N SER A 141 2.89 20.49 4.00
CA SER A 141 2.18 21.61 3.37
C SER A 141 1.85 22.73 4.36
N LEU A 142 1.42 22.39 5.59
CA LEU A 142 1.18 23.36 6.66
C LEU A 142 2.47 24.06 7.08
N SER A 143 3.56 23.31 7.26
CA SER A 143 4.87 23.90 7.56
C SER A 143 5.37 24.81 6.45
N LEU A 144 5.16 24.44 5.18
CA LEU A 144 5.48 25.27 4.03
C LEU A 144 4.71 26.59 4.05
N ALA A 145 3.42 26.54 4.39
CA ALA A 145 2.56 27.72 4.54
C ALA A 145 2.82 28.54 5.81
N GLY A 146 3.80 28.17 6.64
CA GLY A 146 4.09 28.85 7.92
C GLY A 146 3.12 28.51 9.06
N ARG A 147 2.22 27.54 8.86
CA ARG A 147 1.14 27.14 9.79
C ARG A 147 1.56 25.96 10.67
N VAL A 148 2.78 26.00 11.21
CA VAL A 148 3.37 24.87 11.98
C VAL A 148 2.53 24.51 13.22
N SER A 149 1.89 25.50 13.85
CA SER A 149 1.03 25.30 15.03
C SER A 149 -0.25 24.50 14.74
N GLU A 150 -0.63 24.35 13.47
CA GLU A 150 -1.82 23.61 13.04
C GLU A 150 -1.50 22.16 12.67
N ILE A 151 -0.24 21.75 12.75
CA ILE A 151 0.17 20.36 12.47
C ILE A 151 -0.36 19.47 13.61
N PRO A 152 -1.16 18.43 13.30
CA PRO A 152 -1.65 17.52 14.33
C PRO A 152 -0.51 16.84 15.09
N PRO A 153 -0.65 16.64 16.42
CA PRO A 153 0.34 15.92 17.21
C PRO A 153 0.44 14.47 16.73
N MET A 154 1.66 13.92 16.71
CA MET A 154 1.88 12.51 16.39
C MET A 154 1.63 11.64 17.62
N LEU A 155 0.60 10.79 17.56
CA LEU A 155 0.10 9.99 18.69
C LEU A 155 0.86 8.67 18.87
N SER A 156 1.42 8.12 17.79
CA SER A 156 2.13 6.83 17.77
C SER A 156 3.65 6.95 18.01
N ALA A 157 4.04 7.97 18.77
CA ALA A 157 5.45 8.24 19.05
C ALA A 157 6.00 7.33 20.16
N ASN A 158 5.29 7.24 21.27
CA ASN A 158 5.71 6.52 22.48
C ASN A 158 4.87 5.27 22.73
N ASP A 159 3.60 5.30 22.34
CA ASP A 159 2.67 4.19 22.46
C ASP A 159 2.44 3.58 21.08
N ASP A 160 2.41 2.24 21.00
CA ASP A 160 2.04 1.51 19.80
C ASP A 160 0.57 1.07 19.88
N PRO A 161 -0.35 1.72 19.14
CA PRO A 161 -1.75 1.31 19.02
C PRO A 161 -1.94 -0.17 18.67
N MET A 162 -1.04 -0.75 17.89
CA MET A 162 -1.15 -2.14 17.42
C MET A 162 -0.64 -3.15 18.46
N ALA A 163 -0.02 -2.72 19.55
CA ALA A 163 0.51 -3.61 20.58
C ALA A 163 -0.57 -4.51 21.19
N ASN A 164 -1.79 -3.98 21.33
CA ASN A 164 -2.93 -4.70 21.89
C ASN A 164 -3.85 -5.34 20.83
N ALA A 165 -3.61 -5.09 19.53
CA ALA A 165 -4.38 -5.69 18.47
C ALA A 165 -4.30 -7.23 18.56
N GLY A 166 -5.47 -7.86 18.65
CA GLY A 166 -5.64 -9.29 18.84
C GLY A 166 -5.43 -9.82 20.26
N ARG A 167 -5.02 -9.00 21.24
CA ARG A 167 -4.87 -9.40 22.65
C ARG A 167 -6.05 -9.01 23.53
N ASP A 168 -6.89 -8.12 23.04
CA ASP A 168 -8.11 -7.71 23.72
C ASP A 168 -9.13 -8.87 23.77
N SER A 169 -9.51 -9.26 24.99
CA SER A 169 -10.42 -10.37 25.27
C SER A 169 -11.88 -10.07 24.95
N THR A 170 -12.24 -8.81 24.67
CA THR A 170 -13.60 -8.43 24.25
C THR A 170 -13.89 -8.87 22.82
N PHE A 171 -12.87 -8.93 21.95
CA PHE A 171 -12.99 -9.31 20.55
C PHE A 171 -12.67 -10.80 20.36
N THR A 172 -13.65 -11.70 20.51
CA THR A 172 -13.44 -13.16 20.41
C THR A 172 -13.85 -13.77 19.07
N GLY A 173 -14.40 -12.96 18.16
CA GLY A 173 -14.90 -13.42 16.86
C GLY A 173 -13.83 -14.12 16.01
N PRO A 174 -14.20 -15.15 15.21
CA PRO A 174 -13.29 -15.76 14.27
C PRO A 174 -13.02 -14.83 13.09
N HIS A 175 -11.85 -14.99 12.44
CA HIS A 175 -11.59 -14.29 11.18
C HIS A 175 -12.53 -14.82 10.09
N PRO A 176 -13.11 -13.96 9.22
CA PRO A 176 -14.06 -14.40 8.18
C PRO A 176 -13.51 -15.52 7.28
N LEU A 177 -12.21 -15.47 6.98
CA LEU A 177 -11.53 -16.48 6.16
C LEU A 177 -10.82 -17.57 6.98
N GLY A 178 -11.07 -17.66 8.29
CA GLY A 178 -10.35 -18.60 9.16
C GLY A 178 -10.43 -20.07 8.71
N LYS A 179 -11.56 -20.48 8.13
CA LYS A 179 -11.72 -21.84 7.56
C LYS A 179 -10.94 -22.08 6.27
N GLN A 180 -10.53 -21.01 5.60
CA GLN A 180 -9.74 -21.04 4.37
C GLN A 180 -8.26 -20.73 4.64
N GLN A 181 -7.83 -20.69 5.91
CA GLN A 181 -6.43 -20.49 6.25
C GLN A 181 -5.60 -21.70 5.83
N ILE A 182 -4.55 -21.46 5.06
CA ILE A 182 -3.59 -22.47 4.62
C ILE A 182 -2.65 -22.75 5.79
N THR A 183 -2.69 -23.98 6.34
CA THR A 183 -1.90 -24.37 7.50
C THR A 183 -1.27 -25.75 7.33
N GLY A 184 -0.22 -26.03 8.12
CA GLY A 184 0.43 -27.35 8.15
C GLY A 184 0.91 -27.81 6.77
N TRP A 185 0.56 -29.04 6.39
CA TRP A 185 1.02 -29.66 5.13
C TRP A 185 0.54 -28.93 3.87
N GLN A 186 -0.60 -28.24 3.93
CA GLN A 186 -1.14 -27.45 2.83
C GLN A 186 -0.19 -26.30 2.44
N MET A 187 0.61 -25.80 3.38
CA MET A 187 1.62 -24.77 3.11
C MET A 187 2.70 -25.27 2.14
N TYR A 188 3.11 -26.54 2.23
CA TYR A 188 4.09 -27.10 1.30
C TYR A 188 3.53 -27.24 -0.11
N ILE A 189 2.24 -27.60 -0.22
CA ILE A 189 1.56 -27.68 -1.52
C ILE A 189 1.38 -26.29 -2.13
N PHE A 190 0.98 -25.32 -1.32
CA PHE A 190 0.92 -23.92 -1.75
C PHE A 190 2.28 -23.44 -2.26
N THR A 191 3.34 -23.68 -1.50
CA THR A 191 4.71 -23.31 -1.88
C THR A 191 5.13 -23.98 -3.19
N PHE A 192 4.79 -25.26 -3.39
CA PHE A 192 5.06 -25.97 -4.64
C PHE A 192 4.37 -25.31 -5.83
N TYR A 193 3.06 -25.03 -5.75
CA TYR A 193 2.33 -24.35 -6.83
C TYR A 193 2.84 -22.93 -7.08
N TYR A 194 3.16 -22.19 -6.02
CA TYR A 194 3.72 -20.85 -6.12
C TYR A 194 5.06 -20.86 -6.87
N ILE A 195 5.95 -21.82 -6.58
CA ILE A 195 7.22 -21.98 -7.32
C ILE A 195 6.97 -22.35 -8.78
N LEU A 196 6.02 -23.25 -9.07
CA LEU A 196 5.66 -23.58 -10.45
C LEU A 196 5.17 -22.36 -11.22
N ASP A 197 4.33 -21.53 -10.61
CA ASP A 197 3.84 -20.29 -11.21
C ASP A 197 4.98 -19.30 -11.50
N LEU A 198 5.92 -19.11 -10.57
CA LEU A 198 7.11 -18.27 -10.79
C LEU A 198 7.98 -18.78 -11.95
N LEU A 199 8.08 -20.10 -12.10
CA LEU A 199 8.82 -20.72 -13.20
C LEU A 199 8.07 -20.63 -14.53
N TRP A 200 6.75 -20.54 -14.52
CA TRP A 200 5.91 -20.44 -15.72
C TRP A 200 5.79 -18.99 -16.22
N TRP A 201 5.61 -18.04 -15.31
CA TRP A 201 5.46 -16.60 -15.58
C TRP A 201 6.70 -15.82 -15.16
N ARG A 202 7.82 -16.09 -15.83
CA ARG A 202 9.14 -15.54 -15.47
C ARG A 202 9.32 -14.06 -15.75
N THR A 203 8.53 -13.49 -16.66
CA THR A 203 8.71 -12.13 -17.13
C THR A 203 7.60 -11.25 -16.56
N ILE A 204 7.99 -10.32 -15.70
CA ILE A 204 7.10 -9.31 -15.15
C ILE A 204 7.43 -7.99 -15.84
N GLU A 205 6.48 -7.45 -16.59
CA GLU A 205 6.57 -6.10 -17.14
C GLU A 205 5.79 -5.13 -16.27
N SER A 206 6.38 -3.96 -16.00
CA SER A 206 5.69 -2.87 -15.31
C SER A 206 5.16 -1.85 -16.31
N LYS A 207 3.87 -1.55 -16.22
CA LYS A 207 3.18 -0.58 -17.08
C LYS A 207 2.34 0.36 -16.23
N VAL A 208 2.16 1.58 -16.69
CA VAL A 208 1.24 2.56 -16.10
C VAL A 208 -0.03 2.63 -16.96
N LEU A 209 -1.18 2.36 -16.36
CA LEU A 209 -2.47 2.51 -17.02
C LEU A 209 -3.09 3.86 -16.63
N PHE A 210 -3.42 4.69 -17.62
CA PHE A 210 -4.24 5.88 -17.39
C PHE A 210 -5.70 5.56 -17.69
N LEU A 211 -6.57 5.80 -16.71
CA LEU A 211 -8.02 5.66 -16.86
C LEU A 211 -8.68 7.03 -16.67
N PRO A 212 -9.26 7.63 -17.72
CA PRO A 212 -10.06 8.85 -17.57
C PRO A 212 -11.21 8.65 -16.59
N LYS A 213 -11.55 9.71 -15.85
CA LYS A 213 -12.63 9.68 -14.85
C LYS A 213 -13.98 9.21 -15.43
N THR A 214 -14.28 9.59 -16.68
CA THR A 214 -15.48 9.16 -17.40
C THR A 214 -15.52 7.64 -17.56
N VAL A 215 -14.42 7.03 -17.99
CA VAL A 215 -14.29 5.58 -18.17
C VAL A 215 -14.44 4.83 -16.84
N VAL A 216 -13.84 5.35 -15.76
CA VAL A 216 -13.98 4.75 -14.43
C VAL A 216 -15.43 4.79 -13.95
N LYS A 217 -16.12 5.92 -14.17
CA LYS A 217 -17.53 6.06 -13.83
C LYS A 217 -18.39 5.10 -14.66
N ASP A 218 -18.15 5.01 -15.96
CA ASP A 218 -18.89 4.11 -16.85
C ASP A 218 -18.69 2.63 -16.45
N LEU A 219 -17.48 2.24 -16.02
CA LEU A 219 -17.22 0.89 -15.48
C LEU A 219 -18.04 0.61 -14.23
N ARG A 220 -18.12 1.58 -13.31
CA ARG A 220 -18.92 1.47 -12.09
C ARG A 220 -20.42 1.38 -12.40
N ASP A 221 -20.91 2.23 -13.30
CA ASP A 221 -22.32 2.28 -13.69
C ASP A 221 -22.73 0.97 -14.41
N GLN A 222 -21.84 0.42 -15.25
CA GLN A 222 -22.02 -0.92 -15.83
C GLN A 222 -22.13 -2.01 -14.76
N ALA A 223 -21.20 -2.04 -13.79
CA ALA A 223 -21.22 -3.01 -12.69
C ALA A 223 -22.51 -2.92 -11.85
N LEU A 224 -23.00 -1.70 -11.62
CA LEU A 224 -24.24 -1.47 -10.87
C LEU A 224 -25.47 -1.92 -11.66
N SER A 225 -25.55 -1.55 -12.94
CA SER A 225 -26.68 -1.90 -13.81
C SER A 225 -26.87 -3.41 -13.95
N SER A 226 -25.75 -4.15 -13.95
CA SER A 226 -25.73 -5.60 -14.12
C SER A 226 -26.29 -6.35 -12.90
N LEU A 227 -26.43 -5.69 -11.75
CA LEU A 227 -26.95 -6.25 -10.50
C LEU A 227 -28.26 -5.59 -10.04
N SER A 228 -28.99 -4.96 -10.96
CA SER A 228 -30.28 -4.27 -10.70
C SER A 228 -31.36 -5.13 -10.02
N LYS A 229 -31.20 -6.47 -10.01
CA LYS A 229 -32.12 -7.41 -9.36
C LYS A 229 -31.80 -7.67 -7.89
N GLU A 230 -30.62 -7.32 -7.38
CA GLU A 230 -30.28 -7.48 -5.96
C GLU A 230 -31.03 -6.43 -5.11
N ARG A 231 -31.61 -6.87 -3.98
CA ARG A 231 -32.29 -6.00 -3.02
C ARG A 231 -31.77 -6.23 -1.60
N PRO A 232 -31.35 -5.16 -0.87
CA PRO A 232 -31.20 -3.79 -1.34
C PRO A 232 -30.10 -3.65 -2.40
N ALA A 233 -30.14 -2.57 -3.18
CA ALA A 233 -29.13 -2.32 -4.20
C ALA A 233 -27.72 -2.25 -3.58
N PRO A 234 -26.74 -3.00 -4.08
CA PRO A 234 -25.41 -3.02 -3.51
C PRO A 234 -24.68 -1.69 -3.74
N PHE A 235 -23.84 -1.30 -2.79
CA PHE A 235 -22.93 -0.16 -2.96
C PHE A 235 -21.64 -0.61 -3.64
N PHE A 236 -21.28 0.04 -4.75
CA PHE A 236 -19.97 -0.11 -5.39
C PHE A 236 -19.17 1.18 -5.33
N SER A 237 -17.89 1.07 -4.98
CA SER A 237 -16.92 2.11 -5.24
C SER A 237 -16.37 2.00 -6.67
N GLU A 238 -15.77 3.09 -7.16
CA GLU A 238 -14.99 3.07 -8.40
C GLU A 238 -13.81 2.08 -8.32
N SER A 239 -13.20 1.94 -7.13
CA SER A 239 -12.13 0.97 -6.90
C SER A 239 -12.60 -0.48 -7.08
N ASP A 240 -13.79 -0.83 -6.58
CA ASP A 240 -14.34 -2.19 -6.72
C ASP A 240 -14.51 -2.55 -8.21
N ALA A 241 -14.98 -1.59 -9.02
CA ALA A 241 -15.18 -1.77 -10.45
C ALA A 241 -13.85 -1.90 -11.21
N ILE A 242 -12.84 -1.10 -10.86
CA ILE A 242 -11.49 -1.17 -11.45
C ILE A 242 -10.84 -2.53 -11.11
N VAL A 243 -10.87 -2.94 -9.85
CA VAL A 243 -10.32 -4.22 -9.39
C VAL A 243 -11.00 -5.36 -10.12
N ALA A 244 -12.33 -5.36 -10.21
CA ALA A 244 -13.08 -6.38 -10.93
C ALA A 244 -12.70 -6.45 -12.41
N TRP A 245 -12.62 -5.30 -13.08
CA TRP A 245 -12.23 -5.22 -14.49
C TRP A 245 -10.80 -5.72 -14.74
N LEU A 246 -9.84 -5.33 -13.90
CA LEU A 246 -8.46 -5.81 -13.98
C LEU A 246 -8.36 -7.31 -13.69
N THR A 247 -9.10 -7.82 -12.70
CA THR A 247 -9.20 -9.26 -12.44
C THR A 247 -9.74 -10.00 -13.66
N ILE A 248 -10.75 -9.47 -14.34
CA ILE A 248 -11.28 -10.06 -15.58
C ILE A 248 -10.20 -10.10 -16.66
N ALA A 249 -9.49 -8.99 -16.87
CA ALA A 249 -8.44 -8.88 -17.88
C ALA A 249 -7.29 -9.88 -17.63
N VAL A 250 -6.73 -9.88 -16.42
CA VAL A 250 -5.62 -10.76 -16.02
C VAL A 250 -6.04 -12.22 -16.09
N THR A 251 -7.16 -12.58 -15.47
CA THR A 251 -7.61 -13.98 -15.42
C THR A 251 -7.96 -14.52 -16.81
N SER A 252 -8.58 -13.70 -17.67
CA SER A 252 -8.91 -14.11 -19.05
C SER A 252 -7.68 -14.29 -19.93
N ALA A 253 -6.59 -13.57 -19.64
CA ALA A 253 -5.34 -13.70 -20.37
C ALA A 253 -4.52 -14.92 -19.92
N LEU A 254 -4.60 -15.27 -18.63
CA LEU A 254 -3.75 -16.30 -18.03
C LEU A 254 -4.39 -17.69 -18.00
N PHE A 255 -5.73 -17.80 -17.92
CA PHE A 255 -6.41 -19.07 -17.69
C PHE A 255 -7.31 -19.49 -18.86
N PRO A 256 -7.35 -20.79 -19.19
CA PRO A 256 -8.27 -21.29 -20.20
C PRO A 256 -9.72 -21.21 -19.73
N ARG A 257 -10.64 -21.09 -20.69
CA ARG A 257 -12.08 -21.16 -20.44
C ARG A 257 -12.42 -22.50 -19.77
N GLY A 258 -13.07 -22.44 -18.61
CA GLY A 258 -13.40 -23.62 -17.81
C GLY A 258 -12.45 -23.93 -16.65
N SER A 259 -11.36 -23.17 -16.49
CA SER A 259 -10.51 -23.27 -15.30
C SER A 259 -11.34 -23.14 -14.02
N THR A 260 -11.16 -24.08 -13.08
CA THR A 260 -11.76 -24.06 -11.75
C THR A 260 -10.82 -23.51 -10.69
N ARG A 261 -9.60 -23.10 -11.09
CA ARG A 261 -8.59 -22.54 -10.19
C ARG A 261 -9.15 -21.30 -9.49
N SER A 262 -8.94 -21.17 -8.19
CA SER A 262 -9.33 -19.99 -7.44
C SER A 262 -8.40 -18.82 -7.75
N VAL A 263 -8.99 -17.64 -7.90
CA VAL A 263 -8.34 -16.35 -8.07
C VAL A 263 -8.54 -15.57 -6.77
N THR A 264 -7.44 -15.25 -6.11
CA THR A 264 -7.44 -14.52 -4.85
C THR A 264 -7.02 -13.09 -5.11
N ILE A 265 -7.95 -12.18 -4.90
CA ILE A 265 -7.82 -10.76 -5.13
C ILE A 265 -7.43 -10.14 -3.78
N GLY A 266 -6.19 -9.68 -3.67
CA GLY A 266 -5.68 -8.98 -2.49
C GLY A 266 -5.83 -7.47 -2.62
N ASN A 267 -6.37 -6.84 -1.59
CA ASN A 267 -6.33 -5.40 -1.37
C ASN A 267 -5.68 -5.09 -0.01
N ALA A 268 -5.29 -3.85 0.23
CA ALA A 268 -4.94 -3.36 1.56
C ALA A 268 -5.98 -2.34 2.06
N TYR A 269 -6.15 -2.23 3.37
CA TYR A 269 -7.02 -1.23 3.96
C TYR A 269 -6.42 -0.59 5.22
N ASP A 270 -6.74 0.68 5.43
CA ASP A 270 -6.35 1.44 6.63
C ASP A 270 -7.18 1.02 7.85
N LEU A 271 -6.50 0.71 8.95
CA LEU A 271 -7.13 0.30 10.20
C LEU A 271 -7.67 1.48 11.01
N ARG A 272 -7.09 2.68 10.83
CA ARG A 272 -7.33 3.85 11.70
C ARG A 272 -8.79 4.29 11.73
N GLY A 273 -9.48 4.22 10.59
CA GLY A 273 -10.89 4.57 10.47
C GLY A 273 -11.86 3.43 10.85
N ARG A 274 -11.35 2.28 11.30
CA ARG A 274 -12.12 1.03 11.41
C ARG A 274 -11.96 0.27 12.72
N ALA A 275 -10.95 0.62 13.53
CA ALA A 275 -10.70 0.03 14.84
C ALA A 275 -10.61 1.14 15.91
N PRO A 276 -11.75 1.75 16.32
CA PRO A 276 -11.76 2.80 17.33
C PRO A 276 -11.17 2.39 18.69
N SER A 277 -11.17 1.10 19.05
CA SER A 277 -10.49 0.59 20.26
C SER A 277 -8.97 0.74 20.18
N LEU A 278 -8.39 0.65 18.98
CA LEU A 278 -6.95 0.82 18.74
C LEU A 278 -6.60 2.29 18.43
N PHE A 279 -7.47 2.96 17.68
CA PHE A 279 -7.25 4.33 17.18
C PHE A 279 -8.39 5.27 17.63
N PRO A 280 -8.52 5.56 18.93
CA PRO A 280 -9.66 6.32 19.47
C PRO A 280 -9.68 7.81 19.10
N VAL A 281 -8.54 8.37 18.67
CA VAL A 281 -8.44 9.79 18.34
C VAL A 281 -8.62 10.00 16.84
N SER A 282 -9.50 10.93 16.48
CA SER A 282 -9.76 11.30 15.10
C SER A 282 -8.57 12.01 14.45
N SER A 283 -8.44 11.88 13.13
CA SER A 283 -7.28 12.36 12.36
C SER A 283 -7.08 13.88 12.36
N ASP A 284 -8.12 14.65 12.66
CA ASP A 284 -8.08 16.11 12.83
C ASP A 284 -7.43 16.52 14.17
N LYS A 285 -7.45 15.65 15.17
CA LYS A 285 -6.92 15.90 16.52
C LYS A 285 -5.54 15.30 16.77
N GLY A 286 -5.13 14.33 15.96
CA GLY A 286 -3.81 13.74 16.01
C GLY A 286 -3.59 12.70 14.93
N ALA A 287 -2.32 12.36 14.70
CA ALA A 287 -1.92 11.46 13.62
C ALA A 287 -1.22 10.20 14.16
N TYR A 288 -1.69 9.03 13.74
CA TYR A 288 -1.07 7.74 14.03
C TYR A 288 -0.09 7.34 12.92
N ILE A 289 1.11 7.90 12.94
CA ILE A 289 2.17 7.65 11.96
C ILE A 289 2.93 6.34 12.28
N GLN A 290 2.57 5.24 11.63
CA GLN A 290 3.19 3.91 11.71
C GLN A 290 2.58 2.98 10.66
N ASN A 291 2.99 1.71 10.57
CA ASN A 291 2.20 0.73 9.80
C ASN A 291 0.92 0.36 10.57
N ALA A 292 -0.25 0.65 10.01
CA ALA A 292 -1.53 0.15 10.48
C ALA A 292 -2.44 -0.14 9.28
N VAL A 293 -2.03 -1.13 8.51
CA VAL A 293 -2.76 -1.66 7.35
C VAL A 293 -2.82 -3.17 7.47
N PHE A 294 -3.93 -3.76 7.06
CA PHE A 294 -4.02 -5.20 6.84
C PHE A 294 -4.43 -5.52 5.41
N PRO A 295 -4.04 -6.70 4.90
CA PRO A 295 -4.58 -7.19 3.65
C PRO A 295 -6.04 -7.63 3.84
N CYS A 296 -6.81 -7.55 2.77
CA CYS A 296 -8.16 -8.08 2.63
C CYS A 296 -8.22 -8.91 1.35
N TRP A 297 -8.87 -10.08 1.42
CA TRP A 297 -8.84 -11.05 0.34
C TRP A 297 -10.25 -11.38 -0.16
N ALA A 298 -10.48 -11.24 -1.47
CA ALA A 298 -11.65 -11.81 -2.12
C ALA A 298 -11.23 -13.05 -2.91
N ILE A 299 -11.84 -14.19 -2.61
CA ILE A 299 -11.50 -15.47 -3.25
C ILE A 299 -12.66 -15.85 -4.17
N ILE A 300 -12.41 -15.87 -5.48
CA ILE A 300 -13.42 -16.20 -6.49
C ILE A 300 -12.91 -17.34 -7.40
N PRO A 301 -13.77 -18.21 -7.93
CA PRO A 301 -13.33 -19.21 -8.88
C PRO A 301 -13.13 -18.59 -10.27
N ALA A 302 -12.09 -18.98 -11.01
CA ALA A 302 -11.80 -18.46 -12.36
C ALA A 302 -12.98 -18.61 -13.34
N LYS A 303 -13.82 -19.63 -13.17
CA LYS A 303 -15.06 -19.80 -13.96
C LYS A 303 -16.01 -18.60 -13.85
N MET A 304 -16.01 -17.86 -12.74
CA MET A 304 -16.82 -16.65 -12.57
C MET A 304 -16.37 -15.55 -13.54
N VAL A 305 -15.06 -15.44 -13.80
CA VAL A 305 -14.51 -14.52 -14.82
C VAL A 305 -14.87 -14.94 -16.25
N HIS A 306 -14.92 -16.24 -16.50
CA HIS A 306 -15.23 -16.76 -17.84
C HIS A 306 -16.72 -16.82 -18.17
N ASN A 307 -17.60 -16.51 -17.21
CA ASN A 307 -19.02 -16.41 -17.47
C ASN A 307 -19.29 -15.27 -18.49
N ARG A 308 -20.13 -15.53 -19.50
CA ARG A 308 -20.49 -14.53 -20.52
C ARG A 308 -21.71 -13.68 -20.14
N GLY A 309 -22.24 -13.87 -18.93
CA GLY A 309 -23.35 -13.07 -18.41
C GLY A 309 -23.01 -11.59 -18.34
N GLU A 310 -24.01 -10.75 -18.56
CA GLU A 310 -23.91 -9.29 -18.39
C GLU A 310 -23.57 -8.91 -16.94
N ASP A 311 -23.86 -9.79 -15.98
CA ASP A 311 -23.60 -9.65 -14.55
C ASP A 311 -22.14 -9.87 -14.13
N ARG A 312 -21.25 -10.36 -15.02
CA ARG A 312 -19.87 -10.74 -14.68
C ARG A 312 -19.10 -9.64 -13.92
N LEU A 313 -19.12 -8.40 -14.43
CA LEU A 313 -18.37 -7.30 -13.84
C LEU A 313 -18.94 -6.96 -12.45
N GLY A 314 -20.26 -6.82 -12.35
CA GLY A 314 -20.94 -6.56 -11.08
C GLY A 314 -20.72 -7.68 -10.06
N SER A 315 -20.83 -8.95 -10.46
CA SER A 315 -20.67 -10.10 -9.57
C SER A 315 -19.27 -10.18 -8.95
N ILE A 316 -18.21 -9.86 -9.71
CA ILE A 316 -16.84 -9.80 -9.18
C ILE A 316 -16.65 -8.57 -8.28
N ALA A 317 -17.13 -7.39 -8.71
CA ALA A 317 -17.06 -6.18 -7.88
C ALA A 317 -17.80 -6.37 -6.54
N LEU A 318 -18.91 -7.09 -6.55
CA LEU A 318 -19.67 -7.45 -5.36
C LEU A 318 -18.93 -8.43 -4.46
N ALA A 319 -18.26 -9.43 -5.02
CA ALA A 319 -17.42 -10.32 -4.23
C ALA A 319 -16.32 -9.53 -3.50
N VAL A 320 -15.64 -8.62 -4.20
CA VAL A 320 -14.63 -7.72 -3.60
C VAL A 320 -15.23 -6.85 -2.50
N ARG A 321 -16.37 -6.21 -2.77
CA ARG A 321 -17.08 -5.37 -1.79
C ARG A 321 -17.49 -6.14 -0.53
N ARG A 322 -18.08 -7.33 -0.69
CA ARG A 322 -18.49 -8.19 0.43
C ARG A 322 -17.28 -8.62 1.26
N SER A 323 -16.20 -9.04 0.62
CA SER A 323 -14.95 -9.39 1.31
C SER A 323 -14.38 -8.23 2.12
N ILE A 324 -14.43 -7.00 1.60
CA ILE A 324 -14.06 -5.79 2.36
C ILE A 324 -15.01 -5.63 3.56
N GLN A 325 -16.33 -5.64 3.36
CA GLN A 325 -17.28 -5.45 4.46
C GLN A 325 -17.10 -6.48 5.59
N GLU A 326 -16.82 -7.73 5.27
CA GLU A 326 -16.63 -8.80 6.23
C GLU A 326 -15.30 -8.70 6.97
N GLN A 327 -14.19 -8.45 6.25
CA GLN A 327 -12.84 -8.49 6.82
C GLN A 327 -12.39 -7.19 7.49
N THR A 328 -13.14 -6.10 7.30
CA THR A 328 -12.73 -4.77 7.77
C THR A 328 -13.58 -4.23 8.93
N THR A 329 -14.37 -5.10 9.56
CA THR A 329 -14.98 -4.83 10.88
C THR A 329 -13.91 -4.85 11.96
N GLU A 330 -14.17 -4.18 13.08
CA GLU A 330 -13.22 -4.17 14.20
C GLU A 330 -12.95 -5.58 14.76
N ASP A 331 -13.98 -6.42 14.89
CA ASP A 331 -13.83 -7.83 15.25
C ASP A 331 -12.88 -8.57 14.30
N SER A 332 -13.05 -8.39 12.99
CA SER A 332 -12.21 -9.02 11.97
C SER A 332 -10.77 -8.50 12.01
N ILE A 333 -10.55 -7.22 12.32
CA ILE A 333 -9.22 -6.63 12.52
C ILE A 333 -8.52 -7.30 13.71
N HIS A 334 -9.20 -7.45 14.85
CA HIS A 334 -8.63 -8.14 16.01
C HIS A 334 -8.39 -9.63 15.74
N ALA A 335 -9.29 -10.30 15.00
CA ALA A 335 -9.10 -11.68 14.58
C ALA A 335 -7.90 -11.86 13.63
N GLN A 336 -7.73 -10.97 12.64
CA GLN A 336 -6.58 -10.96 11.75
C GLN A 336 -5.27 -10.70 12.51
N ALA A 337 -5.29 -9.78 13.48
CA ALA A 337 -4.14 -9.51 14.34
C ALA A 337 -3.74 -10.73 15.17
N ARG A 338 -4.71 -11.48 15.75
CA ARG A 338 -4.44 -12.76 16.43
C ARG A 338 -3.76 -13.76 15.51
N LEU A 339 -4.40 -14.06 14.36
CA LEU A 339 -3.85 -15.02 13.40
C LEU A 339 -2.46 -14.63 12.90
N THR A 340 -2.21 -13.34 12.73
CA THR A 340 -0.90 -12.81 12.34
C THR A 340 0.15 -13.06 13.41
N ARG A 341 -0.17 -12.81 14.68
CA ARG A 341 0.74 -13.08 15.79
C ARG A 341 1.09 -14.56 15.88
N ASP A 342 0.08 -15.41 15.89
CA ASP A 342 0.25 -16.86 16.00
C ASP A 342 1.07 -17.42 14.82
N SER A 343 0.77 -16.99 13.59
CA SER A 343 1.46 -17.46 12.39
C SER A 343 2.94 -17.00 12.35
N LEU A 344 3.21 -15.76 12.76
CA LEU A 344 4.56 -15.21 12.83
C LEU A 344 5.40 -15.88 13.94
N GLU A 345 4.79 -16.25 15.06
CA GLU A 345 5.47 -16.98 16.14
C GLU A 345 5.87 -18.40 15.70
N VAL A 346 4.97 -19.09 14.98
CA VAL A 346 5.21 -20.47 14.53
C VAL A 346 6.15 -20.54 13.32
N SER A 347 5.97 -19.67 12.33
CA SER A 347 6.60 -19.83 11.00
C SER A 347 7.36 -18.59 10.50
N GLY A 348 7.19 -17.44 11.14
CA GLY A 348 7.71 -16.16 10.65
C GLY A 348 7.00 -15.62 9.40
N ILE A 349 5.93 -16.29 8.93
CA ILE A 349 5.16 -15.92 7.74
C ILE A 349 3.75 -15.48 8.18
N PRO A 350 3.19 -14.38 7.62
CA PRO A 350 1.79 -13.99 7.85
C PRO A 350 0.80 -15.09 7.40
N PRO A 351 -0.42 -15.11 7.96
CA PRO A 351 -1.43 -16.09 7.55
C PRO A 351 -1.78 -15.93 6.08
N LEU A 352 -1.83 -17.06 5.38
CA LEU A 352 -2.29 -17.16 3.99
C LEU A 352 -3.70 -17.76 3.97
N PHE A 353 -4.54 -17.25 3.07
CA PHE A 353 -5.92 -17.69 2.92
C PHE A 353 -6.17 -18.13 1.48
N GLY A 354 -7.11 -19.05 1.28
CA GLY A 354 -7.54 -19.55 -0.03
C GLY A 354 -7.11 -20.99 -0.31
N ASP A 355 -7.25 -21.39 -1.57
CA ASP A 355 -6.91 -22.74 -2.00
C ASP A 355 -5.39 -22.90 -2.19
N VAL A 356 -4.86 -24.10 -1.97
CA VAL A 356 -3.43 -24.38 -2.12
C VAL A 356 -2.90 -24.17 -3.54
N ASN A 357 -3.76 -24.24 -4.55
CA ASN A 357 -3.40 -23.98 -5.94
C ASN A 357 -3.97 -22.64 -6.43
N GLN A 358 -4.29 -21.69 -5.56
CA GLN A 358 -4.82 -20.38 -5.95
C GLN A 358 -3.85 -19.59 -6.83
N PHE A 359 -4.37 -18.65 -7.61
CA PHE A 359 -3.59 -17.60 -8.26
C PHE A 359 -3.90 -16.25 -7.61
N THR A 360 -2.88 -15.54 -7.16
CA THR A 360 -3.07 -14.30 -6.41
C THR A 360 -2.82 -13.07 -7.27
N ILE A 361 -3.76 -12.12 -7.22
CA ILE A 361 -3.63 -10.80 -7.84
C ILE A 361 -3.64 -9.76 -6.72
N HIS A 362 -2.59 -8.96 -6.60
CA HIS A 362 -2.49 -7.91 -5.58
C HIS A 362 -2.78 -6.54 -6.19
N PHE A 363 -3.74 -5.84 -5.60
CA PHE A 363 -4.06 -4.44 -5.86
C PHE A 363 -3.79 -3.67 -4.55
N CYS A 364 -2.55 -3.20 -4.37
CA CYS A 364 -2.13 -2.49 -3.15
C CYS A 364 -2.06 -0.98 -3.38
#